data_AF-A0A2V6HJ30-F1
#
_entry.id   AF-A0A2V6HJ30-F1
#
_cell.length_a   1.000
_cell.length_b   1.000
_cell.length_c   1.000
_cell.angle_alpha   90.00
_cell.angle_beta   90.00
_cell.angle_gamma   90.00
#
_symmetry.space_group_name_H-M   'P 1'
#
loop_
_entity.id
_entity.type
_entity.pdbx_description
1 polymer ?
#
loop_
_entity_poly.entity_id
_entity_poly.type
_entity_poly.pdbx_seq_one_letter_code
_entity_poly.pdbx_strand_id
1 'polypeptide(L)'
;MPRFFIKTYGCQMNERDSEQVAHSLMARGYERVGHESEADVVLLNTCSVRDMADQKALGKMGMLGRMAKERPHVVFGFLGCMAQARGAELLKNGLHVDLVVGTQKFHRVADYVEELVAKKRGN
;
A
#
# COMPACT_ATOMS: atom_id res chain seq x y z
N MET A 1 2.98 -10.30 15.66
CA MET A 1 3.01 -10.56 14.21
C MET A 1 2.60 -9.27 13.49
N PRO A 2 3.33 -8.75 12.50
CA PRO A 2 2.92 -7.52 11.82
C PRO A 2 1.62 -7.72 11.04
N ARG A 3 0.73 -6.73 11.07
CA ARG A 3 -0.58 -6.78 10.43
C ARG A 3 -0.62 -5.93 9.17
N PHE A 4 -1.32 -6.38 8.13
CA PHE A 4 -1.43 -5.63 6.88
C PHE A 4 -2.88 -5.51 6.40
N PHE A 5 -3.17 -4.38 5.76
CA PHE A 5 -4.45 -4.09 5.12
C PHE A 5 -4.20 -3.72 3.65
N ILE A 6 -4.95 -4.34 2.73
CA ILE A 6 -4.92 -4.00 1.32
C ILE A 6 -6.31 -3.53 0.90
N LYS A 7 -6.39 -2.33 0.31
CA LYS A 7 -7.59 -1.84 -0.33
C LYS A 7 -7.39 -1.78 -1.84
N THR A 8 -8.24 -2.51 -2.56
CA THR A 8 -8.25 -2.52 -4.02
C THR A 8 -9.23 -1.46 -4.57
N TYR A 9 -8.80 -0.73 -5.59
CA TYR A 9 -9.61 0.17 -6.40
C TYR A 9 -9.35 -0.13 -7.88
N GLY A 10 -10.31 -0.70 -8.60
CA GLY A 10 -10.11 -0.96 -10.03
C GLY A 10 -10.91 -2.15 -10.53
N CYS A 11 -10.21 -3.07 -11.21
CA CYS A 11 -10.82 -4.23 -11.86
C CYS A 11 -10.35 -5.55 -11.23
N GLN A 12 -10.83 -6.67 -11.80
CA GLN A 12 -10.47 -8.03 -11.38
C GLN A 12 -8.95 -8.30 -11.43
N MET A 13 -8.21 -7.63 -12.32
CA MET A 13 -6.75 -7.72 -12.34
C MET A 13 -6.14 -7.16 -11.05
N ASN A 14 -6.61 -6.01 -10.57
CA ASN A 14 -6.15 -5.45 -9.30
C ASN A 14 -6.52 -6.34 -8.12
N GLU A 15 -7.66 -7.03 -8.14
CA GLU A 15 -8.00 -7.98 -7.07
C GLU A 15 -7.03 -9.17 -7.06
N ARG A 16 -6.76 -9.76 -8.23
CA ARG A 16 -5.75 -10.84 -8.37
C ARG A 16 -4.38 -10.39 -7.88
N ASP A 17 -3.98 -9.19 -8.24
CA ASP A 17 -2.72 -8.58 -7.84
C ASP A 17 -2.64 -8.38 -6.32
N SER A 18 -3.72 -7.89 -5.71
CA SER A 18 -3.84 -7.75 -4.26
C SER A 18 -3.71 -9.11 -3.56
N GLU A 19 -4.33 -10.15 -4.09
CA GLU A 19 -4.22 -11.51 -3.54
C GLU A 19 -2.80 -12.09 -3.70
N GLN A 20 -2.11 -11.82 -4.82
CA GLN A 20 -0.70 -12.20 -4.98
C GLN A 20 0.19 -11.55 -3.92
N VAL A 21 0.00 -10.25 -3.67
CA VAL A 21 0.75 -9.52 -2.63
C VAL A 21 0.39 -10.04 -1.24
N ALA A 22 -0.90 -10.28 -0.97
CA ALA A 22 -1.36 -10.82 0.30
C ALA A 22 -0.73 -12.19 0.60
N HIS A 23 -0.74 -13.12 -0.36
CA HIS A 23 -0.09 -14.42 -0.20
C HIS A 23 1.41 -14.30 0.11
N SER A 24 2.12 -13.39 -0.58
CA SER A 24 3.55 -13.17 -0.34
C SER A 24 3.83 -12.65 1.07
N LEU A 25 3.01 -11.71 1.56
CA LEU A 25 3.12 -11.18 2.93
C LEU A 25 2.77 -12.26 3.98
N MET A 26 1.70 -13.02 3.76
CA MET A 26 1.30 -14.12 4.65
C MET A 26 2.38 -15.21 4.73
N ALA A 27 3.05 -15.53 3.63
CA ALA A 27 4.18 -16.46 3.62
C ALA A 27 5.37 -15.99 4.47
N ARG A 28 5.47 -14.68 4.75
CA ARG A 28 6.46 -14.09 5.67
C ARG A 28 5.93 -13.91 7.10
N GLY A 29 4.78 -14.49 7.40
CA GLY A 29 4.16 -14.39 8.72
C GLY A 29 3.53 -13.03 8.99
N TYR A 30 3.00 -12.33 7.99
CA TYR A 30 2.12 -11.19 8.22
C TYR A 30 0.66 -11.66 8.32
N GLU A 31 -0.15 -10.91 9.07
CA GLU A 31 -1.58 -11.19 9.23
C GLU A 31 -2.44 -10.16 8.49
N ARG A 32 -3.38 -10.62 7.66
CA ARG A 32 -4.32 -9.73 6.96
C ARG A 32 -5.42 -9.28 7.92
N VAL A 33 -5.67 -7.98 8.01
CA VAL A 33 -6.76 -7.40 8.80
C VAL A 33 -7.84 -6.77 7.91
N GLY A 34 -9.04 -6.58 8.48
CA GLY A 34 -10.20 -6.00 7.78
C GLY A 34 -10.22 -4.47 7.75
N HIS A 35 -9.47 -3.81 8.63
CA HIS A 35 -9.46 -2.36 8.77
C HIS A 35 -8.05 -1.78 8.85
N GLU A 36 -7.84 -0.61 8.24
CA GLU A 36 -6.55 0.09 8.28
C GLU A 36 -6.07 0.40 9.71
N SER A 37 -6.99 0.63 10.66
CA SER A 37 -6.70 1.01 12.03
C SER A 37 -5.98 -0.09 12.81
N GLU A 38 -6.04 -1.33 12.33
CA GLU A 38 -5.39 -2.47 12.94
C GLU A 38 -4.05 -2.80 12.27
N ALA A 39 -3.74 -2.19 11.12
CA ALA A 39 -2.58 -2.55 10.32
C ALA A 39 -1.30 -1.83 10.77
N ASP A 40 -0.17 -2.51 10.60
CA ASP A 40 1.18 -1.96 10.57
C ASP A 40 1.61 -1.59 9.14
N VAL A 41 0.90 -2.10 8.13
CA VAL A 41 1.14 -1.86 6.70
C VAL A 41 -0.19 -1.62 5.98
N VAL A 42 -0.35 -0.48 5.31
CA VAL A 42 -1.55 -0.11 4.56
C VAL A 42 -1.19 0.07 3.08
N LEU A 43 -1.76 -0.77 2.21
CA LEU A 43 -1.48 -0.77 0.77
C LEU A 43 -2.76 -0.45 -0.01
N LEU A 44 -2.71 0.56 -0.88
CA LEU A 44 -3.80 0.91 -1.79
C LEU A 44 -3.43 0.48 -3.21
N ASN A 45 -4.02 -0.62 -3.69
CA ASN A 45 -3.80 -1.11 -5.05
C ASN A 45 -4.81 -0.48 -6.00
N THR A 46 -4.34 0.26 -7.00
CA THR A 46 -5.22 1.08 -7.83
C THR A 46 -4.91 1.06 -9.32
N CYS A 47 -5.97 1.10 -10.12
CA CYS A 47 -5.94 1.19 -11.58
C CYS A 47 -5.70 2.64 -12.06
N SER A 48 -5.06 2.81 -13.22
CA SER A 48 -4.82 4.13 -13.83
C SER A 48 -5.79 4.47 -14.96
N VAL A 49 -6.64 3.53 -15.39
CA VAL A 49 -7.48 3.68 -16.60
C VAL A 49 -8.98 3.56 -16.32
N ARG A 50 -9.38 3.37 -15.06
CA ARG A 50 -10.78 3.29 -14.66
C ARG A 50 -11.17 4.55 -13.92
N ASP A 51 -12.23 5.20 -14.40
CA ASP A 51 -12.69 6.48 -13.89
C ASP A 51 -12.87 6.45 -12.36
N MET A 52 -12.20 7.40 -11.70
CA MET A 52 -12.18 7.64 -10.25
C MET A 52 -11.41 6.64 -9.37
N ALA A 53 -10.80 5.59 -9.91
CA ALA A 53 -10.04 4.63 -9.07
C ALA A 53 -8.81 5.30 -8.41
N ASP A 54 -8.11 6.13 -9.16
CA ASP A 54 -6.97 6.92 -8.70
C ASP A 54 -7.37 8.00 -7.70
N GLN A 55 -8.44 8.77 -7.98
CA GLN A 55 -8.98 9.78 -7.09
C GLN A 55 -9.44 9.21 -5.75
N LYS A 56 -10.11 8.05 -5.75
CA LYS A 56 -10.52 7.34 -4.52
C LYS A 56 -9.32 6.89 -3.72
N ALA A 57 -8.28 6.35 -4.37
CA ALA A 57 -7.06 5.91 -3.70
C ALA A 57 -6.31 7.10 -3.09
N LEU A 58 -6.17 8.21 -3.83
CA LEU A 58 -5.57 9.45 -3.33
C LEU A 58 -6.37 10.05 -2.16
N GLY A 59 -7.70 10.13 -2.28
CA GLY A 59 -8.57 10.60 -1.22
C GLY A 59 -8.48 9.74 0.04
N LYS A 60 -8.47 8.41 -0.11
CA LYS A 60 -8.26 7.48 1.01
C LYS A 60 -6.90 7.69 1.67
N MET A 61 -5.82 7.80 0.90
CA MET A 61 -4.50 8.10 1.45
C MET A 61 -4.52 9.44 2.21
N GLY A 62 -5.13 10.50 1.65
CA GLY A 62 -5.27 11.78 2.34
C GLY A 62 -5.97 11.66 3.70
N MET A 63 -7.06 10.89 3.79
CA MET A 63 -7.78 10.66 5.05
C MET A 63 -6.94 9.91 6.12
N LEU A 64 -5.97 9.11 5.70
CA LEU A 64 -5.07 8.38 6.61
C LEU A 64 -3.99 9.31 7.22
N GLY A 65 -3.93 10.58 6.84
CA GLY A 65 -2.87 11.51 7.27
C GLY A 65 -2.83 11.77 8.77
N ARG A 66 -3.98 11.74 9.44
CA ARG A 66 -4.02 11.82 10.90
C ARG A 66 -3.40 10.56 11.53
N MET A 67 -3.79 9.38 11.04
CA MET A 67 -3.25 8.10 11.51
C MET A 67 -1.74 8.02 11.29
N ALA A 68 -1.22 8.48 10.15
CA ALA A 68 0.21 8.46 9.88
C ALA A 68 1.01 9.36 10.82
N LYS A 69 0.43 10.48 11.27
CA LYS A 69 1.04 11.35 12.30
C LYS A 69 1.02 10.71 13.68
N GLU A 70 -0.10 10.08 14.05
CA GLU A 70 -0.27 9.42 15.36
C GLU A 70 0.49 8.09 15.44
N ARG A 71 0.72 7.42 14.31
CA ARG A 71 1.37 6.11 14.21
C ARG A 71 2.47 6.12 13.14
N PRO A 72 3.61 6.78 13.41
CA PRO A 72 4.70 6.92 12.44
C PRO A 72 5.35 5.59 12.04
N HIS A 73 5.18 4.54 12.85
CA HIS A 73 5.66 3.19 12.58
C HIS A 73 4.91 2.48 11.44
N VAL A 74 3.72 2.95 11.07
CA VAL A 74 2.90 2.30 10.03
C VAL A 74 3.48 2.62 8.65
N VAL A 75 3.61 1.60 7.79
CA VAL A 75 4.02 1.74 6.39
C VAL A 75 2.79 1.99 5.52
N PHE A 76 2.84 3.02 4.69
CA PHE A 76 1.76 3.35 3.76
C PHE A 76 2.26 3.28 2.31
N GLY A 77 1.49 2.67 1.41
CA GLY A 77 1.92 2.52 0.03
C GLY A 77 0.83 2.45 -1.02
N PHE A 78 1.23 2.80 -2.25
CA PHE A 78 0.44 2.61 -3.47
C PHE A 78 0.97 1.47 -4.31
N LEU A 79 0.06 0.65 -4.83
CA LEU A 79 0.33 -0.43 -5.77
C LEU A 79 -0.45 -0.21 -7.07
N GLY A 80 -0.05 -0.92 -8.13
CA GLY A 80 -0.87 -1.06 -9.34
C GLY A 80 -0.50 -0.11 -10.46
N CYS A 81 -1.39 -0.03 -11.46
CA CYS A 81 -1.15 0.73 -12.68
C CYS A 81 -0.97 2.23 -12.40
N MET A 82 -1.69 2.78 -11.41
CA MET A 82 -1.49 4.19 -11.00
C MET A 82 -0.08 4.40 -10.44
N ALA A 83 0.40 3.50 -9.58
CA ALA A 83 1.75 3.56 -9.02
C ALA A 83 2.82 3.49 -10.12
N GLN A 84 2.59 2.67 -11.16
CA GLN A 84 3.45 2.60 -12.34
C GLN A 84 3.45 3.91 -13.14
N ALA A 85 2.28 4.51 -13.36
CA ALA A 85 2.12 5.68 -14.22
C ALA A 85 2.54 7.00 -13.54
N ARG A 86 2.25 7.15 -12.24
CA ARG A 86 2.39 8.41 -11.49
C ARG A 86 3.42 8.37 -10.36
N GLY A 87 4.28 7.35 -10.33
CA GLY A 87 5.06 7.02 -9.13
C GLY A 87 5.89 8.17 -8.53
N ALA A 88 6.56 8.97 -9.37
CA ALA A 88 7.35 10.11 -8.92
C ALA A 88 6.51 11.25 -8.32
N GLU A 89 5.27 11.40 -8.75
CA GLU A 89 4.34 12.42 -8.25
C GLU A 89 3.77 12.02 -6.88
N LEU A 90 3.45 10.74 -6.71
CA LEU A 90 2.87 10.18 -5.48
C LEU A 90 3.79 10.35 -4.26
N LEU A 91 5.11 10.29 -4.47
CA LEU A 91 6.11 10.52 -3.42
C LEU A 91 6.33 12.02 -3.11
N LYS A 92 6.00 12.93 -4.03
CA LYS A 92 6.24 14.38 -3.88
C LYS A 92 5.05 15.14 -3.31
N ASN A 93 3.83 14.62 -3.44
CA ASN A 93 2.58 15.32 -3.13
C ASN A 93 2.28 15.52 -1.63
N GLY A 94 3.29 15.46 -0.75
CA GLY A 94 3.11 15.69 0.70
C GLY A 94 2.23 14.65 1.41
N LEU A 95 1.92 13.54 0.72
CA LEU A 95 1.27 12.39 1.33
C LEU A 95 2.30 11.60 2.16
N HIS A 96 1.84 10.98 3.23
CA HIS A 96 2.63 10.08 4.08
C HIS A 96 2.79 8.73 3.37
N VAL A 97 3.53 8.70 2.26
CA VAL A 97 3.73 7.50 1.44
C VAL A 97 5.17 7.04 1.55
N ASP A 98 5.35 5.79 1.96
CA ASP A 98 6.66 5.14 2.09
C ASP A 98 6.99 4.27 0.88
N LEU A 99 5.97 3.72 0.23
CA LEU A 99 6.10 2.70 -0.81
C LEU A 99 5.26 3.01 -2.04
N VAL A 100 5.86 2.91 -3.22
CA VAL A 100 5.15 2.99 -4.50
C VAL A 100 5.66 1.90 -5.42
N VAL A 101 4.79 0.96 -5.79
CA VAL A 101 5.18 -0.21 -6.60
C VAL A 101 4.22 -0.42 -7.76
N GLY A 102 4.75 -0.34 -8.98
CA GLY A 102 4.00 -0.68 -10.19
C GLY A 102 3.80 -2.18 -10.39
N THR A 103 2.91 -2.56 -11.29
CA THR A 103 2.50 -3.95 -11.54
C THR A 103 3.65 -4.90 -11.89
N GLN A 104 4.73 -4.39 -12.48
CA GLN A 104 5.89 -5.19 -12.88
C GLN A 104 6.72 -5.72 -11.69
N LYS A 105 6.50 -5.19 -10.48
CA LYS A 105 7.35 -5.45 -9.30
C LYS A 105 6.59 -6.04 -8.11
N PHE A 106 5.40 -6.61 -8.31
CA PHE A 106 4.60 -7.19 -7.21
C PHE A 106 5.27 -8.34 -6.47
N HIS A 107 6.09 -9.13 -7.17
CA HIS A 107 6.90 -10.17 -6.55
C HIS A 107 7.91 -9.64 -5.51
N ARG A 108 8.25 -8.34 -5.54
CA ARG A 108 9.17 -7.67 -4.60
C ARG A 108 8.45 -6.89 -3.49
N VAL A 109 7.11 -6.80 -3.52
CA VAL A 109 6.38 -5.96 -2.55
C VAL A 109 6.66 -6.39 -1.12
N ALA A 110 6.68 -7.71 -0.85
CA ALA A 110 6.97 -8.21 0.49
C ALA A 110 8.41 -7.89 0.96
N ASP A 111 9.40 -7.90 0.05
CA ASP A 111 10.78 -7.47 0.37
C ASP A 111 10.79 -6.00 0.83
N TYR A 112 10.18 -5.12 0.03
CA TYR A 112 10.15 -3.69 0.33
C TYR A 112 9.37 -3.39 1.61
N VAL A 113 8.27 -4.11 1.86
CA VAL A 113 7.49 -3.96 3.08
C VAL A 113 8.32 -4.34 4.30
N GLU A 114 9.06 -5.45 4.28
CA GLU A 114 9.90 -5.85 5.42
C GLU A 114 11.00 -4.84 5.71
N GLU A 115 11.70 -4.36 4.68
CA GLU A 115 12.73 -3.33 4.83
C GLU A 115 12.17 -2.05 5.46
N LEU A 116 11.00 -1.60 5.00
CA LEU A 116 10.34 -0.39 5.51
C LEU A 116 9.81 -0.57 6.93
N VAL A 117 9.19 -1.71 7.24
CA VAL A 117 8.70 -2.03 8.58
C VAL A 117 9.86 -2.08 9.58
N ALA A 118 10.98 -2.73 9.22
CA ALA A 118 12.16 -2.77 10.06
C ALA A 118 12.73 -1.37 10.30
N LYS A 119 12.85 -0.56 9.24
CA LYS A 119 13.35 0.81 9.33
C LYS A 119 12.46 1.70 10.19
N LYS A 120 11.14 1.62 10.05
CA LYS A 120 10.18 2.46 10.80
C LYS A 120 9.98 2.03 12.25
N ARG A 121 10.29 0.79 12.61
CA ARG A 121 10.23 0.28 13.99
C ARG A 121 11.54 0.47 14.76
N GLY A 122 12.66 0.52 14.05
CA GLY A 122 13.97 0.78 14.66
C GLY A 122 14.29 2.27 14.86
N ASN A 123 13.39 3.16 14.46
CA ASN A 123 13.52 4.61 14.50
C ASN A 123 12.46 5.21 15.42
#